data_AF-A0A0F8XJ68-F1
#
_entry.id   AF-A0A0F8XJ68-F1
#
_cell.length_a   1.000
_cell.length_b   1.000
_cell.length_c   1.000
_cell.angle_alpha   90.00
_cell.angle_beta   90.00
_cell.angle_gamma   90.00
#
_symmetry.space_group_name_H-M   'P 1'
#
loop_
_entity.id
_entity.type
_entity.pdbx_description
1 polymer ?
#
loop_
_entity_poly.entity_id
_entity_poly.type
_entity_poly.pdbx_seq_one_letter_code
_entity_poly.pdbx_strand_id
1 'polypeptide(L)'
;MKKIMILAMGFVLLFSSFSFAVGLTFVSLTFSSSDKRQIAELVYTWEAAANGSFPTEPLAAGYIGQLKWYYLDMMLVDPLTPAPTASYTIIIRDDYTIDILGGKGAGLSATDGEQILPQVGGSEGDRLITTGLQVEISGNSVNAASGKFVLIFIKGEQ
;
A
#
# COMPACT_ATOMS: atom_id res chain seq x y z
N MET A 1 56.16 17.29 7.42
CA MET A 1 55.46 16.17 6.77
C MET A 1 54.41 15.61 7.74
N LYS A 2 53.16 16.08 7.71
CA LYS A 2 52.09 15.61 8.64
C LYS A 2 50.66 16.06 8.28
N LYS A 3 50.36 16.38 7.02
CA LYS A 3 49.05 16.96 6.64
C LYS A 3 48.31 16.29 5.47
N ILE A 4 48.76 15.12 5.00
CA ILE A 4 48.22 14.50 3.76
C ILE A 4 47.50 13.16 4.01
N MET A 5 47.33 12.70 5.26
CA MET A 5 46.73 11.38 5.54
C MET A 5 45.26 11.36 5.97
N ILE A 6 44.56 12.50 6.01
CA ILE A 6 43.16 12.57 6.48
C ILE A 6 42.15 12.74 5.32
N LEU A 7 42.60 12.96 4.08
CA LEU A 7 41.71 13.20 2.95
C LEU A 7 41.22 11.92 2.25
N ALA A 8 41.86 10.77 2.48
CA ALA A 8 41.50 9.51 1.83
C ALA A 8 40.46 8.66 2.59
N MET A 9 40.15 8.99 3.85
CA MET A 9 39.21 8.22 4.69
C MET A 9 37.81 8.84 4.79
N GLY A 10 37.62 10.03 4.20
CA GLY A 10 36.33 10.75 4.21
C GLY A 10 35.41 10.46 3.01
N PHE A 11 35.87 9.68 2.02
CA PHE A 11 35.12 9.44 0.77
C PHE A 11 34.48 8.04 0.66
N VAL A 12 34.60 7.20 1.70
CA VAL A 12 34.17 5.78 1.65
C VAL A 12 32.87 5.50 2.42
N LEU A 13 32.23 6.50 3.04
CA LEU A 13 31.07 6.29 3.93
C LEU A 13 29.79 7.04 3.54
N LEU A 14 29.58 7.31 2.25
CA LEU A 14 28.36 7.96 1.75
C LEU A 14 27.57 7.12 0.73
N PHE A 15 27.79 5.81 0.72
CA PHE A 15 26.75 4.86 0.30
C PHE A 15 26.14 4.25 1.55
N SER A 16 25.43 5.07 2.33
CA SER A 16 24.36 4.53 3.17
C SER A 16 23.36 3.92 2.20
N SER A 17 23.53 2.63 1.92
CA SER A 17 22.55 1.79 1.25
C SER A 17 21.20 2.12 1.88
N PHE A 18 20.30 2.72 1.12
CA PHE A 18 18.89 2.71 1.46
C PHE A 18 18.47 1.24 1.41
N SER A 19 18.66 0.53 2.53
CA SER A 19 18.05 -0.76 2.75
C SER A 19 16.60 -0.44 3.05
N PHE A 20 15.80 -0.31 2.00
CA PHE A 20 14.37 -0.45 2.15
C PHE A 20 14.13 -1.88 2.63
N ALA A 21 13.43 -2.00 3.75
CA ALA A 21 13.01 -3.30 4.21
C ALA A 21 11.85 -3.74 3.31
N VAL A 22 11.94 -4.97 2.79
CA VAL A 22 10.81 -5.64 2.15
C VAL A 22 9.58 -5.52 3.02
N GLY A 23 8.43 -5.27 2.40
CA GLY A 23 7.15 -5.25 3.08
C GLY A 23 6.45 -3.90 2.97
N LEU A 24 5.54 -3.69 3.92
CA LEU A 24 4.60 -2.58 3.89
C LEU A 24 5.10 -1.40 4.74
N THR A 25 5.08 -0.20 4.17
CA THR A 25 5.40 1.04 4.88
C THR A 25 4.14 1.91 4.99
N PHE A 26 3.69 2.18 6.21
CA PHE A 26 2.64 3.15 6.49
C PHE A 26 3.16 4.56 6.25
N VAL A 27 2.44 5.35 5.44
CA VAL A 27 2.79 6.74 5.14
C VAL A 27 1.94 7.69 5.97
N SER A 28 0.61 7.58 5.87
CA SER A 28 -0.30 8.49 6.59
C SER A 28 -1.72 7.95 6.70
N LEU A 29 -2.45 8.45 7.71
CA LEU A 29 -3.90 8.41 7.80
C LEU A 29 -4.38 9.85 7.93
N THR A 30 -5.13 10.32 6.94
CA THR A 30 -5.67 11.70 6.93
C THR A 30 -7.18 11.66 6.99
N PHE A 31 -7.77 12.38 7.94
CA PHE A 31 -9.21 12.62 7.98
C PHE A 31 -9.49 14.01 7.43
N SER A 32 -10.47 14.11 6.53
CA SER A 32 -11.01 15.40 6.11
C SER A 32 -12.52 15.42 6.32
N SER A 33 -13.04 16.57 6.76
CA SER A 33 -14.47 16.84 6.79
C SER A 33 -14.75 18.04 5.89
N SER A 34 -15.33 17.79 4.73
CA SER A 34 -16.06 18.83 4.00
C SER A 34 -17.55 18.65 4.34
N ASP A 35 -18.25 19.75 4.63
CA ASP A 35 -19.58 19.97 5.26
C ASP A 35 -20.60 18.83 5.49
N LYS A 36 -20.51 17.64 4.88
CA LYS A 36 -21.33 16.46 5.17
C LYS A 36 -20.63 15.09 5.03
N ARG A 37 -19.40 15.02 4.51
CA ARG A 37 -18.67 13.75 4.29
C ARG A 37 -17.39 13.73 5.10
N GLN A 38 -17.27 12.74 5.99
CA GLN A 38 -16.01 12.42 6.66
C GLN A 38 -15.28 11.40 5.78
N ILE A 39 -14.19 11.84 5.17
CA ILE A 39 -13.32 11.02 4.32
C ILE A 39 -12.09 10.67 5.15
N ALA A 40 -11.64 9.42 5.05
CA ALA A 40 -10.36 8.99 5.57
C ALA A 40 -9.50 8.40 4.45
N GLU A 41 -8.26 8.85 4.33
CA GLU A 41 -7.30 8.35 3.35
C GLU A 41 -6.17 7.64 4.08
N LEU A 42 -5.99 6.36 3.78
CA LEU A 42 -4.95 5.52 4.34
C LEU A 42 -3.91 5.19 3.26
N VAL A 43 -2.70 5.73 3.41
CA VAL A 43 -1.66 5.70 2.39
C VAL A 43 -0.54 4.74 2.79
N TYR A 44 -0.18 3.85 1.88
CA TYR A 44 0.94 2.93 2.02
C TYR A 44 1.86 2.97 0.81
N THR A 45 3.14 2.68 1.04
CA THR A 45 4.06 2.19 0.02
C THR A 45 4.46 0.77 0.34
N TRP A 46 4.83 0.01 -0.67
CA TRP A 46 5.26 -1.38 -0.53
C TRP A 46 6.52 -1.63 -1.36
N GLU A 47 7.32 -2.60 -0.92
CA GLU A 47 8.48 -3.07 -1.65
C GLU A 47 8.57 -4.60 -1.58
N ALA A 48 8.81 -5.24 -2.72
CA ALA A 48 9.01 -6.68 -2.84
C ALA A 48 10.42 -7.10 -2.41
N ALA A 49 10.56 -8.38 -2.06
CA ALA A 49 11.86 -9.00 -1.81
C ALA A 49 12.73 -9.09 -3.07
N ALA A 50 13.97 -9.50 -2.84
CA ALA A 50 14.96 -9.70 -3.91
C ALA A 50 14.51 -10.73 -4.98
N ASN A 51 13.57 -11.60 -4.64
CA ASN A 51 12.97 -12.60 -5.54
C ASN A 51 11.61 -12.14 -6.12
N GLY A 52 11.21 -10.88 -5.91
CA GLY A 52 9.93 -10.32 -6.34
C GLY A 52 8.71 -10.69 -5.48
N SER A 53 8.88 -11.55 -4.46
CA SER A 53 7.79 -11.91 -3.56
C SER A 53 7.48 -10.80 -2.55
N PHE A 54 6.24 -10.75 -2.06
CA PHE A 54 5.81 -9.83 -1.02
C PHE A 54 5.14 -10.63 0.11
N PRO A 55 5.54 -10.44 1.39
CA PRO A 55 4.90 -11.12 2.50
C PRO A 55 3.48 -10.60 2.72
N THR A 56 2.58 -11.41 3.28
CA THR A 56 1.29 -10.89 3.77
C THR A 56 1.55 -9.98 4.97
N GLU A 57 1.10 -8.74 4.90
CA GLU A 57 1.34 -7.73 5.93
C GLU A 57 0.03 -7.19 6.50
N PRO A 58 -0.10 -7.05 7.83
CA PRO A 58 -1.25 -6.36 8.40
C PRO A 58 -1.23 -4.88 8.01
N LEU A 59 -2.36 -4.33 7.61
CA LEU A 59 -2.51 -2.88 7.55
C LEU A 59 -2.45 -2.34 8.98
N ALA A 60 -1.54 -1.41 9.23
CA ALA A 60 -1.20 -0.86 10.55
C ALA A 60 -2.38 -0.83 11.55
N ALA A 61 -2.37 -1.82 12.45
CA ALA A 61 -3.54 -2.23 13.25
C ALA A 61 -4.10 -1.12 14.17
N GLY A 62 -3.27 -0.17 14.59
CA GLY A 62 -3.70 0.98 15.41
C GLY A 62 -4.58 2.00 14.66
N TYR A 63 -4.52 2.00 13.32
CA TYR A 63 -5.26 2.95 12.48
C TYR A 63 -6.56 2.35 11.94
N ILE A 64 -6.58 1.05 11.65
CA ILE A 64 -7.81 0.35 11.22
C ILE A 64 -8.92 0.44 12.28
N GLY A 65 -8.57 0.46 13.57
CA GLY A 65 -9.55 0.70 14.64
C GLY A 65 -10.30 2.04 14.52
N GLN A 66 -9.65 3.07 13.95
CA GLN A 66 -10.26 4.40 13.69
C GLN A 66 -11.14 4.41 12.44
N LEU A 67 -10.93 3.44 11.54
CA LEU A 67 -11.70 3.24 10.31
C LEU A 67 -12.87 2.27 10.51
N LYS A 68 -13.04 1.71 11.71
CA LYS A 68 -14.20 0.88 12.02
C LYS A 68 -15.48 1.67 11.77
N TRP A 69 -16.42 1.07 11.06
CA TRP A 69 -17.69 1.66 10.61
C TRP A 69 -17.59 2.67 9.46
N TYR A 70 -16.40 2.85 8.88
CA TYR A 70 -16.30 3.47 7.57
C TYR A 70 -16.52 2.42 6.48
N TYR A 71 -16.88 2.89 5.29
CA TYR A 71 -16.97 2.09 4.08
C TYR A 71 -15.75 2.37 3.20
N LEU A 72 -15.09 1.33 2.72
CA LEU A 72 -14.11 1.46 1.64
C LEU A 72 -14.85 1.85 0.37
N ASP A 73 -14.57 3.04 -0.14
CA ASP A 73 -15.14 3.62 -1.36
C ASP A 73 -14.26 3.27 -2.56
N MET A 74 -12.93 3.34 -2.39
CA MET A 74 -12.00 3.26 -3.50
C MET A 74 -10.58 2.89 -3.05
N MET A 75 -9.85 2.23 -3.93
CA MET A 75 -8.40 2.12 -3.87
C MET A 75 -7.75 2.82 -5.06
N LEU A 76 -6.75 3.65 -4.81
CA LEU A 76 -5.86 4.18 -5.83
C LEU A 76 -4.54 3.42 -5.77
N VAL A 77 -3.97 3.06 -6.92
CA VAL A 77 -2.68 2.37 -7.03
C VAL A 77 -1.78 3.13 -7.97
N ASP A 78 -0.48 3.20 -7.65
CA ASP A 78 0.54 3.83 -8.47
C ASP A 78 1.84 3.01 -8.39
N PRO A 79 2.27 2.37 -9.50
CA PRO A 79 3.56 1.68 -9.56
C PRO A 79 4.73 2.64 -9.37
N LEU A 80 5.74 2.25 -8.57
CA LEU A 80 6.95 3.04 -8.35
C LEU A 80 8.16 2.41 -9.05
N THR A 81 9.37 2.87 -8.75
CA THR A 81 10.61 2.34 -9.34
C THR A 81 11.42 1.59 -8.28
N PRO A 82 11.89 0.36 -8.56
CA PRO A 82 11.59 -0.49 -9.72
C PRO A 82 10.10 -0.82 -9.87
N ALA A 83 9.61 -0.82 -11.11
CA ALA A 83 8.22 -1.14 -11.41
C ALA A 83 7.92 -2.63 -11.23
N PRO A 84 6.69 -3.00 -10.80
CA PRO A 84 6.26 -4.38 -10.72
C PRO A 84 6.09 -5.03 -12.09
N THR A 85 5.91 -6.35 -12.08
CA THR A 85 5.50 -7.10 -13.27
C THR A 85 4.08 -6.70 -13.66
N ALA A 86 3.81 -6.52 -14.96
CA ALA A 86 2.46 -6.24 -15.43
C ALA A 86 1.50 -7.37 -15.04
N SER A 87 0.25 -7.01 -14.78
CA SER A 87 -0.79 -7.93 -14.27
C SER A 87 -0.53 -8.47 -12.86
N TYR A 88 0.29 -7.77 -12.06
CA TYR A 88 0.36 -8.07 -10.62
C TYR A 88 -0.99 -7.80 -9.94
N THR A 89 -1.14 -8.28 -8.72
CA THR A 89 -2.39 -8.24 -7.98
C THR A 89 -2.16 -7.73 -6.57
N ILE A 90 -3.04 -6.85 -6.10
CA ILE A 90 -3.17 -6.42 -4.70
C ILE A 90 -4.50 -6.95 -4.17
N ILE A 91 -4.47 -7.69 -3.07
CA ILE A 91 -5.66 -8.16 -2.36
C ILE A 91 -5.65 -7.53 -0.97
N ILE A 92 -6.80 -7.03 -0.52
CA ILE A 92 -6.97 -6.56 0.86
C ILE A 92 -7.95 -7.50 1.55
N ARG A 93 -7.48 -8.30 2.51
CA ARG A 93 -8.36 -9.23 3.25
C ARG A 93 -8.80 -8.66 4.57
N ASP A 94 -10.03 -8.95 4.94
CA ASP A 94 -10.51 -8.81 6.31
C ASP A 94 -10.19 -10.05 7.16
N ASP A 95 -10.50 -10.00 8.47
CA ASP A 95 -10.29 -11.11 9.40
C ASP A 95 -11.16 -12.35 9.07
N TYR A 96 -12.15 -12.21 8.17
CA TYR A 96 -12.95 -13.32 7.63
C TYR A 96 -12.37 -13.88 6.33
N THR A 97 -11.15 -13.49 5.95
CA THR A 97 -10.42 -13.88 4.74
C THR A 97 -11.04 -13.39 3.42
N ILE A 98 -12.03 -12.50 3.49
CA ILE A 98 -12.73 -11.95 2.32
C ILE A 98 -11.89 -10.84 1.72
N ASP A 99 -11.67 -10.87 0.40
CA ASP A 99 -11.11 -9.73 -0.33
C ASP A 99 -12.13 -8.58 -0.37
N ILE A 100 -11.84 -7.49 0.33
CA ILE A 100 -12.74 -6.35 0.43
C ILE A 100 -12.85 -5.57 -0.88
N LEU A 101 -11.96 -5.80 -1.85
CA LEU A 101 -12.05 -5.27 -3.21
C LEU A 101 -12.91 -6.15 -4.13
N GLY A 102 -13.27 -7.37 -3.69
CA GLY A 102 -14.08 -8.29 -4.48
C GLY A 102 -13.39 -8.78 -5.76
N GLY A 103 -12.07 -8.95 -5.75
CA GLY A 103 -11.24 -9.40 -6.86
C GLY A 103 -10.78 -8.28 -7.80
N LYS A 104 -11.17 -7.02 -7.55
CA LYS A 104 -10.89 -5.89 -8.44
C LYS A 104 -9.44 -5.39 -8.38
N GLY A 105 -8.65 -5.84 -7.42
CA GLY A 105 -7.22 -5.52 -7.34
C GLY A 105 -6.31 -6.42 -8.19
N ALA A 106 -6.87 -7.25 -9.07
CA ALA A 106 -6.11 -8.11 -9.97
C ALA A 106 -5.86 -7.46 -11.34
N GLY A 107 -4.75 -7.83 -11.98
CA GLY A 107 -4.46 -7.41 -13.36
C GLY A 107 -3.90 -5.99 -13.49
N LEU A 108 -3.20 -5.50 -12.47
CA LEU A 108 -2.73 -4.12 -12.38
C LEU A 108 -1.59 -3.82 -13.37
N SER A 109 -1.53 -2.57 -13.83
CA SER A 109 -0.52 -2.05 -14.75
C SER A 109 0.84 -1.94 -14.07
N ALA A 110 1.92 -2.28 -14.79
CA ALA A 110 3.28 -2.04 -14.31
C ALA A 110 3.68 -0.56 -14.34
N THR A 111 2.93 0.28 -15.05
CA THR A 111 3.36 1.64 -15.39
C THR A 111 2.32 2.72 -15.12
N ASP A 112 1.04 2.39 -15.15
CA ASP A 112 -0.04 3.36 -15.03
C ASP A 112 -0.65 3.33 -13.63
N GLY A 113 -1.02 4.50 -13.13
CA GLY A 113 -1.85 4.60 -11.93
C GLY A 113 -3.29 4.19 -12.24
N GLU A 114 -3.93 3.51 -11.29
CA GLU A 114 -5.26 2.93 -11.46
C GLU A 114 -6.19 3.27 -10.29
N GLN A 115 -7.48 3.39 -10.60
CA GLN A 115 -8.55 3.54 -9.64
C GLN A 115 -9.39 2.26 -9.62
N ILE A 116 -9.65 1.76 -8.42
CA ILE A 116 -10.32 0.48 -8.18
C ILE A 116 -11.50 0.73 -7.25
N LEU A 117 -12.71 0.44 -7.75
CA LEU A 117 -13.92 0.42 -6.94
C LEU A 117 -14.15 -0.99 -6.38
N PRO A 118 -14.44 -1.14 -5.08
CA PRO A 118 -14.76 -2.43 -4.50
C PRO A 118 -15.99 -3.08 -5.13
N GLN A 119 -16.02 -4.41 -5.16
CA GLN A 119 -17.18 -5.17 -5.61
C GLN A 119 -17.81 -5.96 -4.46
N VAL A 120 -19.10 -5.71 -4.16
CA VAL A 120 -19.87 -6.41 -3.13
C VAL A 120 -21.02 -7.16 -3.79
N GLY A 121 -21.07 -8.48 -3.62
CA GLY A 121 -22.14 -9.31 -4.20
C GLY A 121 -22.19 -9.32 -5.73
N GLY A 122 -21.07 -8.99 -6.41
CA GLY A 122 -20.99 -8.95 -7.87
C GLY A 122 -21.23 -7.57 -8.50
N SER A 123 -21.58 -6.55 -7.70
CA SER A 123 -21.78 -5.18 -8.17
C SER A 123 -20.77 -4.24 -7.51
N GLU A 124 -20.39 -3.16 -8.21
CA GLU A 124 -19.58 -2.10 -7.61
C GLU A 124 -20.33 -1.44 -6.45
N GLY A 125 -19.63 -1.22 -5.35
CA GLY A 125 -20.21 -0.59 -4.18
C GLY A 125 -19.32 -0.69 -2.96
N ASP A 126 -19.56 0.21 -2.02
CA ASP A 126 -18.67 0.39 -0.88
C ASP A 126 -18.76 -0.76 0.12
N ARG A 127 -17.63 -1.05 0.78
CA ARG A 127 -17.54 -2.17 1.73
C ARG A 127 -17.32 -1.69 3.16
N LEU A 128 -18.28 -1.98 4.04
CA LEU A 128 -18.17 -1.67 5.47
C LEU A 128 -16.97 -2.37 6.12
N ILE A 129 -16.16 -1.63 6.87
CA ILE A 129 -15.01 -2.13 7.61
C ILE A 129 -15.40 -2.41 9.06
N THR A 130 -15.29 -3.67 9.47
CA THR A 130 -15.68 -4.13 10.83
C THR A 130 -14.55 -4.74 11.63
N THR A 131 -13.45 -5.09 10.98
CA THR A 131 -12.36 -5.94 11.52
C THR A 131 -10.98 -5.41 11.09
N GLY A 132 -9.92 -6.10 11.49
CA GLY A 132 -8.59 -5.88 10.93
C GLY A 132 -8.54 -6.09 9.43
N LEU A 133 -7.51 -5.52 8.79
CA LEU A 133 -7.22 -5.68 7.37
C LEU A 133 -5.77 -6.09 7.17
N GLN A 134 -5.51 -6.91 6.16
CA GLN A 134 -4.17 -7.30 5.71
C GLN A 134 -4.06 -7.15 4.19
N VAL A 135 -2.85 -6.92 3.70
CA VAL A 135 -2.54 -6.82 2.27
C VAL A 135 -1.72 -8.02 1.81
N GLU A 136 -2.06 -8.51 0.63
CA GLU A 136 -1.31 -9.51 -0.12
C GLU A 136 -0.99 -8.92 -1.50
N ILE A 137 0.26 -9.06 -1.94
CA ILE A 137 0.69 -8.64 -3.27
C ILE A 137 1.30 -9.84 -3.98
N SER A 138 0.82 -10.15 -5.18
CA SER A 138 1.22 -11.35 -5.92
C SER A 138 1.33 -11.08 -7.42
N GLY A 139 1.88 -12.03 -8.18
CA GLY A 139 2.09 -11.90 -9.62
C GLY A 139 3.29 -11.03 -10.01
N ASN A 140 4.07 -10.53 -9.04
CA ASN A 140 5.32 -9.82 -9.29
C ASN A 140 6.53 -10.78 -9.28
N SER A 141 7.43 -10.60 -10.25
CA SER A 141 8.75 -11.26 -10.31
C SER A 141 9.93 -10.28 -10.33
N VAL A 142 9.69 -8.97 -10.27
CA VAL A 142 10.75 -7.96 -10.28
C VAL A 142 11.31 -7.75 -8.87
N ASN A 143 12.63 -7.88 -8.75
CA ASN A 143 13.38 -7.63 -7.51
C ASN A 143 13.15 -6.19 -7.02
N ALA A 144 12.81 -6.05 -5.74
CA ALA A 144 12.59 -4.75 -5.11
C ALA A 144 11.55 -3.89 -5.84
N ALA A 145 10.62 -4.53 -6.55
CA ALA A 145 9.50 -3.81 -7.14
C ALA A 145 8.76 -3.07 -6.05
N SER A 146 8.36 -1.84 -6.32
CA SER A 146 7.67 -1.01 -5.36
C SER A 146 6.43 -0.38 -5.95
N GLY A 147 5.55 0.07 -5.06
CA GLY A 147 4.34 0.76 -5.43
C GLY A 147 3.75 1.53 -4.27
N LYS A 148 2.75 2.35 -4.58
CA LYS A 148 1.92 3.07 -3.62
C LYS A 148 0.49 2.63 -3.80
N PHE A 149 -0.25 2.51 -2.70
CA PHE A 149 -1.70 2.48 -2.76
C PHE A 149 -2.33 3.36 -1.68
N VAL A 150 -3.52 3.86 -1.98
CA VAL A 150 -4.34 4.67 -1.09
C VAL A 150 -5.68 4.00 -0.97
N LEU A 151 -6.10 3.68 0.25
CA LEU A 151 -7.46 3.26 0.54
C LEU A 151 -8.24 4.49 1.00
N ILE A 152 -9.32 4.80 0.28
CA ILE A 152 -10.21 5.93 0.56
C ILE A 152 -11.47 5.36 1.20
N PHE A 153 -11.78 5.89 2.37
CA PHE A 153 -12.94 5.49 3.15
C PHE A 153 -13.89 6.66 3.35
N ILE A 154 -15.18 6.37 3.31
CA ILE A 154 -16.23 7.32 3.63
C ILE A 154 -16.98 6.86 4.87
N LYS A 155 -17.32 7.81 5.74
CA LYS A 155 -18.20 7.50 6.87
C LYS A 155 -19.63 7.33 6.36
N GLY A 156 -20.28 6.22 6.73
CA GLY A 156 -21.70 6.04 6.44
C GLY A 156 -22.54 7.15 7.07
N GLU A 157 -23.48 7.69 6.31
CA GLU A 157 -24.54 8.54 6.87
C GLU A 157 -25.43 7.64 7.73
N GLN A 158 -25.68 8.04 8.99
CA GLN A 158 -26.73 7.43 9.83
C GLN A 158 -28.08 8.06 9.50
#